data_AF-A0A084QA92-F1
#
_entry.id   AF-A0A084QA92-F1
#
_cell.length_a   1.000
_cell.length_b   1.000
_cell.length_c   1.000
_cell.angle_alpha   90.00
_cell.angle_beta   90.00
_cell.angle_gamma   90.00
#
_symmetry.space_group_name_H-M   'P 1'
#
loop_
_entity.id
_entity.type
_entity.pdbx_description
1 polymer ?
#
loop_
_entity_poly.entity_id
_entity_poly.type
_entity_poly.pdbx_seq_one_letter_code
_entity_poly.pdbx_strand_id
1 'polypeptide(L)'
;MRGLLHLVAAALVAGQSQASTPDWTTIDADQLKDRLVDSEHLLVAFVAPEDEASRSLLPEWHKLTQELPHSVAVDCIKAPAVCRNMDVRSFPAIRLYQAHGQMARYRGPRKASSIASFVKRMARPVVTDLSADSPSTFEGVDDIVVIAELRAQDETIFSHFYDVAENFRDRYTFAVSEATSGSSSVSCRNNLDDLQHTASDLDRVGALEELIEQCTTPLVLPLTRRNEIIFNKASLSQSRKLVGTTARKSFHELTCLVNMQIPRSPVYYFSDDEDDRDEYTRMVRPIAKAFQEFLVFATVDTSEYPHMPASFGFNDSRGLCLQTRHNGVVFHYPNSVLAADAIQSFIVAVSEGKLQPWTGKRGAGNNPHDEL
;
A
#
# COMPACT_ATOMS: atom_id res chain seq x y z
N MET A 1 65.62 37.73 -16.73
CA MET A 1 64.89 36.82 -17.64
C MET A 1 65.74 35.55 -17.76
N ARG A 2 65.36 34.34 -17.36
CA ARG A 2 64.08 33.68 -17.09
C ARG A 2 64.32 32.63 -15.99
N GLY A 3 63.44 32.53 -15.02
CA GLY A 3 63.38 31.40 -14.09
C GLY A 3 62.70 30.19 -14.75
N LEU A 4 63.06 28.99 -14.33
CA LEU A 4 62.35 27.76 -14.66
C LEU A 4 62.00 27.04 -13.35
N LEU A 5 60.70 27.05 -13.03
CA LEU A 5 60.09 26.25 -11.97
C LEU A 5 60.11 24.77 -12.37
N HIS A 6 60.57 23.89 -11.49
CA HIS A 6 60.26 22.45 -11.56
C HIS A 6 59.00 22.16 -10.74
N LEU A 7 57.95 21.69 -11.42
CA LEU A 7 56.72 21.17 -10.83
C LEU A 7 57.00 19.89 -10.03
N VAL A 8 56.52 19.86 -8.77
CA VAL A 8 56.37 18.64 -7.98
C VAL A 8 54.99 18.05 -8.28
N ALA A 9 54.94 16.83 -8.81
CA ALA A 9 53.70 16.09 -9.02
C ALA A 9 53.29 15.41 -7.70
N ALA A 10 52.21 15.89 -7.07
CA ALA A 10 51.57 15.21 -5.95
C ALA A 10 50.61 14.14 -6.48
N ALA A 11 50.91 12.87 -6.21
CA ALA A 11 50.00 11.76 -6.50
C ALA A 11 48.88 11.75 -5.44
N LEU A 12 47.66 12.11 -5.83
CA LEU A 12 46.47 11.87 -5.01
C LEU A 12 46.18 10.37 -5.00
N VAL A 13 46.37 9.73 -3.84
CA VAL A 13 45.79 8.42 -3.56
C VAL A 13 44.30 8.63 -3.28
N ALA A 14 43.46 8.28 -4.24
CA ALA A 14 42.02 8.19 -4.02
C ALA A 14 41.73 7.02 -3.07
N GLY A 15 41.43 7.33 -1.81
CA GLY A 15 40.89 6.36 -0.86
C GLY A 15 39.51 5.90 -1.35
N GLN A 16 39.40 4.66 -1.81
CA GLN A 16 38.11 4.02 -2.05
C GLN A 16 37.52 3.63 -0.69
N SER A 17 36.52 4.37 -0.22
CA SER A 17 35.61 3.87 0.81
C SER A 17 34.79 2.74 0.19
N GLN A 18 35.14 1.49 0.47
CA GLN A 18 34.25 0.36 0.27
C GLN A 18 33.07 0.52 1.24
N ALA A 19 31.93 0.98 0.74
CA ALA A 19 30.68 0.81 1.45
C ALA A 19 30.43 -0.70 1.53
N SER A 20 30.53 -1.28 2.73
CA SER A 20 30.16 -2.67 2.98
C SER A 20 28.70 -2.87 2.56
N THR A 21 28.45 -3.81 1.66
CA THR A 21 27.08 -4.26 1.36
C THR A 21 26.42 -4.72 2.66
N PRO A 22 25.16 -4.32 2.93
CA PRO A 22 24.45 -4.84 4.10
C PRO A 22 24.42 -6.36 4.05
N ASP A 23 24.63 -7.01 5.18
CA ASP A 23 24.56 -8.48 5.32
C ASP A 23 23.62 -8.85 6.47
N TRP A 24 23.14 -10.08 6.49
CA TRP A 24 22.23 -10.58 7.52
C TRP A 24 22.95 -10.82 8.85
N THR A 25 22.56 -10.11 9.89
CA THR A 25 22.90 -10.47 11.28
C THR A 25 21.89 -11.53 11.75
N THR A 26 22.34 -12.79 11.86
CA THR A 26 21.47 -13.93 12.22
C THR A 26 21.81 -14.53 13.57
N ILE A 27 20.83 -15.17 14.19
CA ILE A 27 20.98 -15.91 15.45
C ILE A 27 20.85 -17.42 15.20
N ASP A 28 21.44 -18.22 16.08
CA ASP A 28 21.34 -19.68 16.04
C ASP A 28 20.08 -20.22 16.77
N ALA A 29 19.97 -21.55 16.83
CA ALA A 29 18.84 -22.24 17.41
C ALA A 29 18.68 -22.01 18.93
N ASP A 30 19.80 -21.98 19.66
CA ASP A 30 19.80 -21.84 21.11
C ASP A 30 19.48 -20.39 21.48
N GLN A 31 20.11 -19.43 20.79
CA GLN A 31 19.77 -18.02 20.92
C GLN A 31 18.31 -17.74 20.59
N LEU A 32 17.75 -18.36 19.54
CA LEU A 32 16.33 -18.20 19.22
C LEU A 32 15.45 -18.71 20.35
N LYS A 33 15.76 -19.89 20.91
CA LYS A 33 15.03 -20.48 22.02
C LYS A 33 15.06 -19.57 23.25
N ASP A 34 16.21 -19.03 23.60
CA ASP A 34 16.36 -18.11 24.74
C ASP A 34 15.53 -16.84 24.51
N ARG A 35 15.62 -16.24 23.32
CA ARG A 35 14.88 -15.01 22.97
C ARG A 35 13.36 -15.21 22.98
N LEU A 36 12.88 -16.40 22.62
CA LEU A 36 11.45 -16.74 22.67
C LEU A 36 10.91 -16.84 24.11
N VAL A 37 11.78 -17.12 25.08
CA VAL A 37 11.41 -17.17 26.51
C VAL A 37 11.48 -15.78 27.15
N ASP A 38 12.51 -15.01 26.82
CA ASP A 38 12.82 -13.74 27.49
C ASP A 38 12.03 -12.53 26.98
N SER A 39 11.44 -12.62 25.79
CA SER A 39 10.80 -11.48 25.12
C SER A 39 9.27 -11.55 25.19
N GLU A 40 8.61 -10.48 25.63
CA GLU A 40 7.15 -10.38 25.52
C GLU A 40 6.68 -10.34 24.06
N HIS A 41 7.47 -9.71 23.19
CA HIS A 41 7.26 -9.58 21.76
C HIS A 41 8.59 -9.80 21.04
N LEU A 42 8.69 -10.87 20.25
CA LEU A 42 9.88 -11.18 19.43
C LEU A 42 9.49 -11.26 17.97
N LEU A 43 10.00 -10.33 17.16
CA LEU A 43 9.84 -10.40 15.72
C LEU A 43 10.98 -11.24 15.12
N VAL A 44 10.63 -12.25 14.34
CA VAL A 44 11.59 -13.18 13.72
C VAL A 44 11.40 -13.19 12.20
N ALA A 45 12.48 -12.91 11.47
CA ALA A 45 12.57 -13.15 10.03
C ALA A 45 13.31 -14.47 9.77
N PHE A 46 12.62 -15.43 9.18
CA PHE A 46 13.22 -16.67 8.67
C PHE A 46 13.57 -16.46 7.21
N VAL A 47 14.86 -16.53 6.89
CA VAL A 47 15.38 -16.11 5.59
C VAL A 47 16.27 -17.18 4.97
N ALA A 48 16.38 -17.13 3.65
CA ALA A 48 17.42 -17.81 2.91
C ALA A 48 18.25 -16.72 2.20
N PRO A 49 19.47 -16.38 2.67
CA PRO A 49 20.18 -15.19 2.19
C PRO A 49 20.41 -15.12 0.67
N GLU A 50 20.50 -16.26 0.00
CA GLU A 50 20.69 -16.37 -1.47
C GLU A 50 19.39 -16.11 -2.26
N ASP A 51 18.22 -16.30 -1.63
CA ASP A 51 16.91 -16.15 -2.26
C ASP A 51 16.60 -14.67 -2.56
N GLU A 52 16.09 -14.39 -3.77
CA GLU A 52 15.84 -13.03 -4.25
C GLU A 52 14.89 -12.24 -3.35
N ALA A 53 13.79 -12.88 -2.91
CA ALA A 53 12.82 -12.26 -2.03
C ALA A 53 13.40 -11.92 -0.65
N SER A 54 14.31 -12.76 -0.14
CA SER A 54 15.05 -12.49 1.09
C SER A 54 16.06 -11.35 0.90
N ARG A 55 16.81 -11.32 -0.21
CA ARG A 55 17.74 -10.22 -0.52
C ARG A 55 17.02 -8.87 -0.64
N SER A 56 15.84 -8.86 -1.24
CA SER A 56 15.00 -7.66 -1.35
C SER A 56 14.54 -7.12 0.01
N LEU A 57 14.28 -8.00 1.00
CA LEU A 57 13.88 -7.60 2.36
C LEU A 57 15.03 -7.03 3.20
N LEU A 58 16.27 -7.48 2.97
CA LEU A 58 17.45 -7.13 3.78
C LEU A 58 17.61 -5.62 4.10
N PRO A 59 17.54 -4.68 3.12
CA PRO A 59 17.68 -3.25 3.43
C PRO A 59 16.56 -2.73 4.36
N GLU A 60 15.33 -3.21 4.18
CA GLU A 60 14.19 -2.85 5.03
C GLU A 60 14.30 -3.49 6.42
N TRP A 61 14.83 -4.71 6.50
CA TRP A 61 15.09 -5.37 7.78
C TRP A 61 16.14 -4.64 8.61
N HIS A 62 17.22 -4.15 7.98
CA HIS A 62 18.22 -3.32 8.67
C HIS A 62 17.61 -2.05 9.27
N LYS A 63 16.80 -1.31 8.48
CA LYS A 63 16.05 -0.14 8.99
C LYS A 63 15.15 -0.53 10.16
N LEU A 64 14.42 -1.64 10.03
CA LEU A 64 13.48 -2.12 11.04
C LEU A 64 14.17 -2.46 12.36
N THR A 65 15.31 -3.16 12.33
CA THR A 65 16.03 -3.57 13.55
C THR A 65 16.59 -2.40 14.35
N GLN A 66 16.78 -1.24 13.73
CA GLN A 66 17.15 0.00 14.42
C GLN A 66 15.97 0.60 15.20
N GLU A 67 14.75 0.43 14.68
CA GLU A 67 13.51 0.89 15.34
C GLU A 67 13.00 -0.12 16.38
N LEU A 68 13.09 -1.41 16.07
CA LEU A 68 12.57 -2.52 16.88
C LEU A 68 13.72 -3.45 17.30
N PRO A 69 14.38 -3.20 18.44
CA PRO A 69 15.57 -3.95 18.87
C PRO A 69 15.28 -5.42 19.22
N HIS A 70 14.01 -5.79 19.45
CA HIS A 70 13.56 -7.17 19.64
C HIS A 70 13.22 -7.88 18.32
N SER A 71 13.98 -7.59 17.26
CA SER A 71 13.85 -8.20 15.94
C SER A 71 15.09 -9.02 15.62
N VAL A 72 14.92 -10.28 15.24
CA VAL A 72 16.02 -11.22 14.96
C VAL A 72 15.81 -11.95 13.64
N ALA A 73 16.90 -12.31 12.96
CA ALA A 73 16.84 -13.10 11.74
C ALA A 73 17.43 -14.50 11.96
N VAL A 74 16.88 -15.50 11.28
CA VAL A 74 17.34 -16.89 11.31
C VAL A 74 17.66 -17.32 9.88
N ASP A 75 18.91 -17.73 9.64
CA ASP A 75 19.34 -18.30 8.37
C ASP A 75 18.90 -19.77 8.26
N CYS A 76 17.89 -20.02 7.44
CA CYS A 76 17.33 -21.34 7.24
C CYS A 76 18.17 -22.26 6.36
N ILE A 77 19.17 -21.73 5.66
CA ILE A 77 20.16 -22.53 4.93
C ILE A 77 21.17 -23.11 5.92
N LYS A 78 21.61 -22.32 6.90
CA LYS A 78 22.50 -22.79 7.98
C LYS A 78 21.79 -23.65 9.03
N ALA A 79 20.52 -23.34 9.34
CA ALA A 79 19.75 -24.02 10.38
C ALA A 79 18.41 -24.60 9.85
N PRO A 80 18.43 -25.53 8.89
CA PRO A 80 17.21 -26.03 8.23
C PRO A 80 16.27 -26.77 9.20
N ALA A 81 16.80 -27.42 10.23
CA ALA A 81 16.00 -28.11 11.23
C ALA A 81 15.13 -27.14 12.06
N VAL A 82 15.68 -25.97 12.44
CA VAL A 82 14.96 -24.93 13.18
C VAL A 82 13.77 -24.45 12.36
N CYS A 83 13.99 -24.09 11.11
CA CYS A 83 12.95 -23.54 10.25
C CYS A 83 11.85 -24.57 9.93
N ARG A 84 12.21 -25.84 9.71
CA ARG A 84 11.22 -26.92 9.55
C ARG A 84 10.39 -27.14 10.80
N ASN A 85 11.01 -27.18 11.99
CA ASN A 85 10.30 -27.34 13.26
C ASN A 85 9.36 -26.17 13.54
N MET A 86 9.72 -24.98 13.05
CA MET A 86 8.88 -23.80 13.07
C MET A 86 7.85 -23.76 11.92
N ASP A 87 7.64 -24.80 11.12
CA ASP A 87 6.71 -24.81 9.96
C ASP A 87 6.97 -23.66 8.96
N VAL A 88 8.24 -23.31 8.73
CA VAL A 88 8.64 -22.35 7.69
C VAL A 88 8.90 -23.11 6.39
N ARG A 89 8.13 -22.80 5.35
CA ARG A 89 8.16 -23.51 4.05
C ARG A 89 8.57 -22.64 2.86
N SER A 90 8.59 -21.33 3.04
CA SER A 90 8.93 -20.34 2.01
C SER A 90 9.66 -19.19 2.67
N PHE A 91 10.55 -18.55 1.91
CA PHE A 91 11.36 -17.44 2.40
C PHE A 91 11.03 -16.15 1.63
N PRO A 92 11.19 -14.98 2.26
CA PRO A 92 11.27 -14.81 3.71
C PRO A 92 9.92 -15.11 4.39
N ALA A 93 9.95 -15.58 5.63
CA ALA A 93 8.77 -15.68 6.49
C ALA A 93 8.97 -14.83 7.74
N ILE A 94 8.09 -13.85 7.97
CA ILE A 94 8.17 -12.93 9.10
C ILE A 94 7.07 -13.30 10.10
N ARG A 95 7.45 -13.42 11.38
CA ARG A 95 6.53 -13.84 12.45
C ARG A 95 6.77 -13.05 13.70
N LEU A 96 5.69 -12.67 14.37
CA LEU A 96 5.73 -12.11 15.70
C LEU A 96 5.36 -13.21 16.70
N TYR A 97 6.27 -13.53 17.59
CA TYR A 97 6.03 -14.37 18.75
C TYR A 97 5.69 -13.48 19.93
N GLN A 98 4.68 -13.86 20.69
CA GLN A 98 4.20 -13.14 21.85
C GLN A 98 4.18 -14.05 23.08
N ALA A 99 4.01 -13.44 24.25
CA ALA A 99 3.79 -14.17 25.50
C ALA A 99 2.70 -15.25 25.36
N HIS A 100 2.79 -16.27 26.21
CA HIS A 100 1.85 -17.41 26.24
C HIS A 100 1.81 -18.24 24.95
N GLY A 101 2.84 -18.16 24.11
CA GLY A 101 2.99 -18.99 22.92
C GLY A 101 2.13 -18.55 21.73
N GLN A 102 1.54 -17.35 21.80
CA GLN A 102 0.84 -16.77 20.66
C GLN A 102 1.84 -16.42 19.54
N MET A 103 1.43 -16.65 18.30
CA MET A 103 2.25 -16.34 17.12
C MET A 103 1.38 -15.80 16.00
N ALA A 104 1.78 -14.66 15.46
CA ALA A 104 1.15 -14.03 14.31
C ALA A 104 2.09 -14.04 13.10
N ARG A 105 1.57 -14.49 11.94
CA ARG A 105 2.30 -14.48 10.67
C ARG A 105 2.09 -13.12 9.99
N TYR A 106 3.17 -12.42 9.68
CA TYR A 106 3.10 -11.22 8.88
C TYR A 106 3.02 -11.57 7.39
N ARG A 107 2.02 -11.03 6.68
CA ARG A 107 1.78 -11.26 5.25
C ARG A 107 1.65 -9.97 4.44
N GLY A 108 1.96 -8.83 5.06
CA GLY A 108 1.87 -7.52 4.44
C GLY A 108 3.10 -7.17 3.59
N PRO A 109 3.20 -5.90 3.15
CA PRO A 109 4.34 -5.37 2.40
C PRO A 109 5.66 -5.54 3.15
N ARG A 110 6.74 -5.86 2.44
CA ARG A 110 8.07 -6.11 3.05
C ARG A 110 8.86 -4.80 3.31
N LYS A 111 8.16 -3.72 3.63
CA LYS A 111 8.74 -2.42 4.00
C LYS A 111 8.87 -2.31 5.52
N ALA A 112 9.92 -1.65 6.00
CA ALA A 112 10.22 -1.53 7.42
C ALA A 112 9.05 -0.89 8.18
N SER A 113 8.50 0.21 7.65
CA SER A 113 7.34 0.92 8.23
C SER A 113 6.12 0.01 8.38
N SER A 114 5.78 -0.77 7.35
CA SER A 114 4.62 -1.66 7.37
C SER A 114 4.77 -2.80 8.39
N ILE A 115 5.98 -3.33 8.56
CA ILE A 115 6.27 -4.35 9.59
C ILE A 115 6.25 -3.72 10.99
N ALA A 116 6.83 -2.52 11.15
CA ALA A 116 6.85 -1.81 12.41
C ALA A 116 5.44 -1.48 12.92
N SER A 117 4.56 -0.96 12.06
CA SER A 117 3.16 -0.70 12.39
C SER A 117 2.43 -1.99 12.79
N PHE A 118 2.70 -3.12 12.13
CA PHE A 118 2.15 -4.41 12.53
C PHE A 118 2.59 -4.82 13.95
N VAL A 119 3.87 -4.70 14.29
CA VAL A 119 4.34 -5.05 15.65
C VAL A 119 3.69 -4.13 16.69
N LYS A 120 3.63 -2.82 16.42
CA LYS A 120 2.98 -1.84 17.31
C LYS A 120 1.49 -2.14 17.51
N ARG A 121 0.76 -2.53 16.46
CA ARG A 121 -0.64 -2.99 16.55
C ARG A 121 -0.78 -4.22 17.43
N MET A 122 0.03 -5.23 17.19
CA MET A 122 -0.05 -6.50 17.90
C MET A 122 0.33 -6.39 19.39
N ALA A 123 1.12 -5.38 19.75
CA ALA A 123 1.44 -5.04 21.13
C ALA A 123 0.32 -4.31 21.89
N ARG A 124 -0.73 -3.85 21.20
CA ARG A 124 -1.92 -3.26 21.82
C ARG A 124 -2.96 -4.34 22.18
N PRO A 125 -3.84 -4.07 23.16
CA PRO A 125 -5.07 -4.84 23.33
C PRO A 125 -5.84 -4.92 22.01
N VAL A 126 -6.63 -5.98 21.84
CA VAL A 126 -7.49 -6.15 20.66
C VAL A 126 -8.35 -4.91 20.42
N VAL A 127 -8.96 -4.39 21.49
CA VAL A 127 -9.68 -3.13 21.50
C VAL A 127 -9.11 -2.27 22.63
N THR A 128 -8.64 -1.07 22.31
CA THR A 128 -8.16 -0.10 23.31
C THR A 128 -9.34 0.67 23.88
N ASP A 129 -9.47 0.71 25.20
CA ASP A 129 -10.48 1.53 25.88
C ASP A 129 -9.99 2.98 26.00
N LEU A 130 -10.75 3.93 25.44
CA LEU A 130 -10.44 5.35 25.42
C LEU A 130 -11.23 6.15 26.47
N SER A 131 -11.86 5.51 27.46
CA SER A 131 -12.63 6.23 28.48
C SER A 131 -11.80 7.24 29.32
N ALA A 132 -10.47 7.10 29.34
CA ALA A 132 -9.56 8.07 29.96
C ALA A 132 -8.94 9.09 28.98
N ASP A 133 -9.11 8.91 27.67
CA ASP A 133 -8.44 9.66 26.60
C ASP A 133 -9.45 10.29 25.62
N SER A 134 -9.03 11.28 24.83
CA SER A 134 -9.88 11.80 23.76
C SER A 134 -9.76 10.90 22.52
N PRO A 135 -10.88 10.49 21.87
CA PRO A 135 -10.85 9.77 20.60
C PRO A 135 -9.95 10.41 19.54
N SER A 136 -9.91 11.75 19.50
CA SER A 136 -9.07 12.52 18.58
C SER A 136 -7.57 12.25 18.71
N THR A 137 -7.08 11.90 19.90
CA THR A 137 -5.66 11.58 20.13
C THR A 137 -5.30 10.18 19.61
N PHE A 138 -6.30 9.31 19.46
CA PHE A 138 -6.13 7.96 18.99
C PHE A 138 -6.24 7.85 17.46
N GLU A 139 -6.91 8.80 16.81
CA GLU A 139 -7.12 8.80 15.35
C GLU A 139 -5.83 8.71 14.52
N GLY A 140 -4.71 9.25 15.01
CA GLY A 140 -3.42 9.29 14.29
C GLY A 140 -2.42 8.21 14.68
N VAL A 141 -2.81 7.20 15.47
CA VAL A 141 -1.86 6.21 16.02
C VAL A 141 -1.43 5.14 15.02
N ASP A 142 -2.17 4.98 13.93
CA ASP A 142 -1.92 4.00 12.88
C ASP A 142 -2.52 4.47 11.55
N ASP A 143 -2.19 3.78 10.46
CA ASP A 143 -2.68 4.09 9.12
C ASP A 143 -4.20 3.99 9.01
N ILE A 144 -4.80 3.01 9.70
CA ILE A 144 -6.24 2.77 9.73
C ILE A 144 -6.66 2.52 11.18
N VAL A 145 -7.58 3.35 11.65
CA VAL A 145 -8.09 3.33 13.03
C VAL A 145 -9.62 3.20 12.99
N VAL A 146 -10.15 2.25 13.75
CA VAL A 146 -11.59 2.01 13.88
C VAL A 146 -12.00 2.27 15.32
N ILE A 147 -12.88 3.24 15.54
CA ILE A 147 -13.33 3.67 16.87
C ILE A 147 -14.82 3.42 16.99
N ALA A 148 -15.20 2.59 17.96
CA ALA A 148 -16.58 2.37 18.36
C ALA A 148 -16.96 3.32 19.50
N GLU A 149 -17.89 4.22 19.26
CA GLU A 149 -18.51 5.04 20.29
C GLU A 149 -19.81 4.35 20.71
N LEU A 150 -19.81 3.65 21.85
CA LEU A 150 -20.92 2.79 22.27
C LEU A 150 -21.59 3.30 23.55
N ARG A 151 -22.90 3.09 23.66
CA ARG A 151 -23.62 3.28 24.92
C ARG A 151 -23.29 2.14 25.87
N ALA A 152 -23.33 2.41 27.17
CA ALA A 152 -23.04 1.42 28.21
C ALA A 152 -23.89 0.14 28.11
N GLN A 153 -25.13 0.22 27.64
CA GLN A 153 -26.03 -0.94 27.49
C GLN A 153 -25.82 -1.78 26.21
N ASP A 154 -24.98 -1.33 25.26
CA ASP A 154 -24.86 -1.97 23.94
C ASP A 154 -23.79 -3.08 23.93
N GLU A 155 -23.87 -3.99 24.91
CA GLU A 155 -22.91 -5.08 25.12
C GLU A 155 -22.82 -6.04 23.94
N THR A 156 -23.94 -6.31 23.25
CA THR A 156 -23.99 -7.18 22.07
C THR A 156 -23.24 -6.58 20.89
N ILE A 157 -23.36 -5.26 20.70
CA ILE A 157 -22.64 -4.52 19.66
C ILE A 157 -21.14 -4.53 19.99
N PHE A 158 -20.76 -4.32 21.25
CA PHE A 158 -19.37 -4.41 21.67
C PHE A 158 -18.78 -5.81 21.42
N SER A 159 -19.50 -6.88 21.77
CA SER A 159 -19.04 -8.26 21.51
C SER A 159 -18.77 -8.48 20.01
N HIS A 160 -19.69 -8.07 19.14
CA HIS A 160 -19.51 -8.20 17.70
C HIS A 160 -18.33 -7.35 17.18
N PHE A 161 -18.19 -6.12 17.69
CA PHE A 161 -17.05 -5.27 17.37
C PHE A 161 -15.71 -5.89 17.81
N TYR A 162 -15.67 -6.53 18.97
CA TYR A 162 -14.49 -7.22 19.47
C TYR A 162 -14.11 -8.41 18.58
N ASP A 163 -15.07 -9.24 18.17
CA ASP A 163 -14.83 -10.36 17.27
C ASP A 163 -14.26 -9.89 15.91
N VAL A 164 -14.80 -8.78 15.38
CA VAL A 164 -14.26 -8.14 14.17
C VAL A 164 -12.85 -7.63 14.43
N ALA A 165 -12.60 -6.96 15.56
CA ALA A 165 -11.28 -6.48 15.93
C ALA A 165 -10.25 -7.61 16.04
N GLU A 166 -10.59 -8.75 16.65
CA GLU A 166 -9.70 -9.93 16.72
C GLU A 166 -9.28 -10.43 15.34
N ASN A 167 -10.21 -10.44 14.39
CA ASN A 167 -9.97 -10.92 13.02
C ASN A 167 -9.15 -9.95 12.15
N PHE A 168 -9.11 -8.66 12.52
CA PHE A 168 -8.48 -7.61 11.73
C PHE A 168 -7.33 -6.88 12.45
N ARG A 169 -7.01 -7.22 13.71
CA ARG A 169 -5.96 -6.56 14.52
C ARG A 169 -4.56 -6.63 13.92
N ASP A 170 -4.30 -7.57 13.01
CA ASP A 170 -3.03 -7.65 12.29
C ASP A 170 -2.89 -6.53 11.24
N ARG A 171 -4.01 -5.97 10.79
CA ARG A 171 -4.10 -4.96 9.73
C ARG A 171 -4.49 -3.58 10.23
N TYR A 172 -5.43 -3.49 11.18
CA TYR A 172 -6.03 -2.23 11.61
C TYR A 172 -6.02 -2.09 13.15
N THR A 173 -6.09 -0.86 13.63
CA THR A 173 -6.15 -0.57 15.07
C THR A 173 -7.60 -0.32 15.51
N PHE A 174 -8.01 -0.89 16.64
CA PHE A 174 -9.38 -0.79 17.15
C PHE A 174 -9.42 -0.17 18.54
N ALA A 175 -10.44 0.67 18.76
CA ALA A 175 -10.70 1.28 20.05
C ALA A 175 -12.19 1.43 20.33
N VAL A 176 -12.52 1.61 21.61
CA VAL A 176 -13.88 1.87 22.09
C VAL A 176 -13.88 3.08 23.01
N SER A 177 -14.94 3.87 22.96
CA SER A 177 -15.24 4.96 23.90
C SER A 177 -16.72 5.02 24.21
N GLU A 178 -17.09 5.73 25.26
CA GLU A 178 -18.49 5.95 25.60
C GLU A 178 -19.15 6.94 24.62
N ALA A 179 -20.37 6.63 24.18
CA ALA A 179 -21.14 7.45 23.25
C ALA A 179 -21.58 8.77 23.91
N THR A 180 -21.14 9.90 23.35
CA THR A 180 -21.52 11.25 23.83
C THR A 180 -22.88 11.71 23.30
N SER A 181 -23.28 11.20 22.13
CA SER A 181 -24.48 11.61 21.38
C SER A 181 -25.76 10.83 21.77
N GLY A 182 -25.65 9.87 22.69
CA GLY A 182 -26.76 9.01 23.11
C GLY A 182 -27.16 7.93 22.11
N SER A 183 -26.43 7.77 21.00
CA SER A 183 -26.56 6.65 20.05
C SER A 183 -25.18 6.04 19.76
N SER A 184 -25.14 4.72 19.60
CA SER A 184 -23.91 4.02 19.25
C SER A 184 -23.54 4.18 17.78
N SER A 185 -22.25 4.33 17.50
CA SER A 185 -21.73 4.38 16.13
C SER A 185 -20.32 3.80 16.07
N VAL A 186 -19.90 3.35 14.89
CA VAL A 186 -18.53 2.93 14.63
C VAL A 186 -17.99 3.77 13.49
N SER A 187 -16.87 4.44 13.72
CA SER A 187 -16.15 5.20 12.72
C SER A 187 -14.88 4.47 12.31
N CYS A 188 -14.55 4.52 11.03
CA CYS A 188 -13.27 4.08 10.50
C CYS A 188 -12.59 5.26 9.82
N ARG A 189 -11.36 5.53 10.23
CA ARG A 189 -10.48 6.55 9.67
C ARG A 189 -9.33 5.89 8.95
N ASN A 190 -9.18 6.18 7.67
CA ASN A 190 -8.03 5.80 6.85
C ASN A 190 -7.16 7.05 6.67
N ASN A 191 -6.06 7.11 7.43
CA ASN A 191 -5.11 8.22 7.41
C ASN A 191 -4.24 8.24 6.15
N LEU A 192 -4.13 7.12 5.44
CA LEU A 192 -3.41 7.07 4.16
C LEU A 192 -4.16 7.88 3.09
N ASP A 193 -5.48 7.77 3.06
CA ASP A 193 -6.37 8.42 2.08
C ASP A 193 -7.09 9.66 2.60
N ASP A 194 -6.94 9.97 3.90
CA ASP A 194 -7.69 10.99 4.62
C ASP A 194 -9.21 10.78 4.43
N LEU A 195 -9.64 9.52 4.50
CA LEU A 195 -11.03 9.11 4.37
C LEU A 195 -11.60 8.71 5.73
N GLN A 196 -12.87 9.02 5.93
CA GLN A 196 -13.60 8.61 7.12
C GLN A 196 -14.98 8.10 6.72
N HIS A 197 -15.35 6.97 7.29
CA HIS A 197 -16.67 6.37 7.16
C HIS A 197 -17.24 6.11 8.53
N THR A 198 -18.56 6.22 8.68
CA THR A 198 -19.25 5.95 9.93
C THR A 198 -20.47 5.09 9.66
N ALA A 199 -20.63 4.04 10.47
CA ALA A 199 -21.83 3.21 10.52
C ALA A 199 -22.59 3.47 11.82
N SER A 200 -23.91 3.57 11.74
CA SER A 200 -24.82 3.72 12.89
C SER A 200 -25.89 2.63 12.94
N ASP A 201 -26.05 1.86 11.85
CA ASP A 201 -26.94 0.71 11.73
C ASP A 201 -26.26 -0.59 12.19
N LEU A 202 -25.70 -0.56 13.40
CA LEU A 202 -24.79 -1.61 13.92
C LEU A 202 -25.47 -2.97 14.15
N ASP A 203 -26.80 -3.02 14.22
CA ASP A 203 -27.58 -4.26 14.34
C ASP A 203 -27.68 -5.02 13.00
N ARG A 204 -27.36 -4.38 11.88
CA ARG A 204 -27.42 -5.03 10.57
C ARG A 204 -26.23 -5.97 10.40
N VAL A 205 -26.52 -7.21 10.07
CA VAL A 205 -25.51 -8.22 9.73
C VAL A 205 -24.57 -7.70 8.64
N GLY A 206 -23.26 -7.74 8.90
CA GLY A 206 -22.23 -7.29 7.96
C GLY A 206 -21.95 -5.79 7.96
N ALA A 207 -22.61 -4.98 8.81
CA ALA A 207 -22.42 -3.53 8.81
C ALA A 207 -20.98 -3.13 9.16
N LEU A 208 -20.35 -3.82 10.10
CA LEU A 208 -18.96 -3.55 10.51
C LEU A 208 -17.96 -3.97 9.44
N GLU A 209 -18.16 -5.14 8.84
CA GLU A 209 -17.31 -5.65 7.77
C GLU A 209 -17.40 -4.76 6.53
N GLU A 210 -18.60 -4.32 6.17
CA GLU A 210 -18.81 -3.38 5.07
C GLU A 210 -18.16 -2.02 5.37
N LEU A 211 -18.27 -1.51 6.60
CA LEU A 211 -17.58 -0.29 7.02
C LEU A 211 -16.06 -0.40 6.84
N ILE A 212 -15.48 -1.51 7.31
CA ILE A 212 -14.04 -1.78 7.17
C ILE A 212 -13.67 -1.92 5.69
N GLU A 213 -14.42 -2.67 4.89
CA GLU A 213 -14.14 -2.83 3.46
C GLU A 213 -14.15 -1.47 2.74
N GLN A 214 -15.16 -0.64 2.98
CA GLN A 214 -15.28 0.68 2.38
C GLN A 214 -14.12 1.60 2.77
N CYS A 215 -13.78 1.64 4.06
CA CYS A 215 -12.75 2.50 4.59
C CYS A 215 -11.34 2.09 4.16
N THR A 216 -11.11 0.78 4.00
CA THR A 216 -9.76 0.22 3.77
C THR A 216 -9.48 -0.11 2.31
N THR A 217 -10.44 0.10 1.41
CA THR A 217 -10.21 0.03 -0.04
C THR A 217 -9.30 1.19 -0.47
N PRO A 218 -8.10 0.94 -1.02
CA PRO A 218 -7.19 2.01 -1.40
C PRO A 218 -7.73 2.78 -2.61
N LEU A 219 -7.43 4.08 -2.66
CA LEU A 219 -7.81 4.94 -3.80
C LEU A 219 -7.06 4.60 -5.10
N VAL A 220 -5.86 4.03 -4.98
CA VAL A 220 -5.04 3.54 -6.09
C VAL A 220 -4.74 2.06 -5.84
N LEU A 221 -5.22 1.20 -6.74
CA LEU A 221 -5.19 -0.24 -6.56
C LEU A 221 -4.01 -0.87 -7.32
N PRO A 222 -3.08 -1.58 -6.67
CA PRO A 222 -2.13 -2.41 -7.40
C PRO A 222 -2.90 -3.53 -8.12
N LEU A 223 -2.69 -3.66 -9.42
CA LEU A 223 -3.30 -4.72 -10.21
C LEU A 223 -2.70 -6.06 -9.81
N THR A 224 -3.58 -7.00 -9.46
CA THR A 224 -3.21 -8.37 -9.11
C THR A 224 -4.19 -9.33 -9.77
N ARG A 225 -3.80 -10.61 -9.89
CA ARG A 225 -4.67 -11.63 -10.47
C ARG A 225 -5.99 -11.79 -9.71
N ARG A 226 -6.02 -11.43 -8.42
CA ARG A 226 -7.23 -11.51 -7.60
C ARG A 226 -8.21 -10.37 -7.87
N ASN A 227 -7.71 -9.18 -8.21
CA ASN A 227 -8.53 -7.99 -8.37
C ASN A 227 -8.69 -7.53 -9.83
N GLU A 228 -8.05 -8.18 -10.81
CA GLU A 228 -8.19 -7.88 -12.25
C GLU A 228 -9.65 -7.80 -12.72
N ILE A 229 -10.53 -8.56 -12.05
CA ILE A 229 -11.97 -8.58 -12.30
C ILE A 229 -12.66 -7.23 -12.07
N ILE A 230 -12.12 -6.40 -11.16
CA ILE A 230 -12.61 -5.05 -10.86
C ILE A 230 -12.44 -4.15 -12.10
N PHE A 231 -11.33 -4.35 -12.81
CA PHE A 231 -10.97 -3.55 -13.96
C PHE A 231 -11.58 -4.08 -15.27
N ASN A 232 -11.75 -5.40 -15.39
CA ASN A 232 -12.20 -6.04 -16.62
C ASN A 232 -13.73 -6.20 -16.73
N LYS A 233 -14.47 -6.33 -15.62
CA LYS A 233 -15.93 -6.49 -15.71
C LYS A 233 -16.57 -5.15 -16.04
N ALA A 234 -17.46 -5.11 -17.03
CA ALA A 234 -18.38 -3.99 -17.32
C ALA A 234 -19.57 -3.92 -16.34
N SER A 235 -19.75 -4.91 -15.46
CA SER A 235 -20.92 -5.04 -14.60
C SER A 235 -20.50 -5.31 -13.15
N LEU A 236 -20.67 -4.30 -12.30
CA LEU A 236 -21.08 -4.46 -10.91
C LEU A 236 -21.73 -3.13 -10.51
N SER A 237 -23.05 -3.12 -10.58
CA SER A 237 -23.93 -2.23 -9.83
C SER A 237 -23.76 -2.51 -8.33
N GLN A 238 -22.62 -2.15 -7.76
CA GLN A 238 -22.58 -1.83 -6.34
C GLN A 238 -22.75 -0.33 -6.25
N SER A 239 -24.01 0.04 -6.12
CA SER A 239 -24.44 1.30 -5.54
C SER A 239 -23.71 1.44 -4.20
N ARG A 240 -22.51 2.03 -4.19
CA ARG A 240 -21.99 2.66 -2.98
C ARG A 240 -23.04 3.71 -2.65
N LYS A 241 -23.93 3.43 -1.70
CA LYS A 241 -24.74 4.46 -1.08
C LYS A 241 -23.73 5.35 -0.37
N LEU A 242 -23.46 6.50 -0.97
CA LEU A 242 -22.60 7.53 -0.41
C LEU A 242 -23.24 8.01 0.90
N VAL A 243 -22.62 7.63 2.03
CA VAL A 243 -22.73 8.42 3.26
C VAL A 243 -21.81 9.63 3.06
N GLY A 244 -22.37 10.82 3.26
CA GLY A 244 -21.87 12.08 2.73
C GLY A 244 -20.42 12.41 3.09
N THR A 245 -19.55 12.48 2.08
CA THR A 245 -18.25 13.16 2.19
C THR A 245 -18.45 14.65 1.90
N THR A 246 -18.30 15.49 2.93
CA THR A 246 -18.41 16.95 2.83
C THR A 246 -17.13 17.55 2.23
N ALA A 247 -16.95 17.45 0.91
CA ALA A 247 -15.93 18.21 0.18
C ALA A 247 -16.60 19.30 -0.66
N ARG A 248 -16.31 20.56 -0.36
CA ARG A 248 -16.87 21.75 -1.03
C ARG A 248 -16.21 21.92 -2.40
N LYS A 249 -16.77 21.33 -3.46
CA LYS A 249 -16.27 21.45 -4.85
C LYS A 249 -16.72 22.77 -5.51
N SER A 250 -15.91 23.32 -6.41
CA SER A 250 -16.25 24.51 -7.19
C SER A 250 -17.28 24.20 -8.30
N PHE A 251 -18.02 25.22 -8.76
CA PHE A 251 -19.09 25.07 -9.76
C PHE A 251 -18.59 24.50 -11.10
N HIS A 252 -17.36 24.81 -11.51
CA HIS A 252 -16.75 24.29 -12.74
C HIS A 252 -16.40 22.79 -12.62
N GLU A 253 -15.85 22.37 -11.48
CA GLU A 253 -15.58 20.95 -11.19
C GLU A 253 -16.87 20.13 -11.13
N LEU A 254 -17.95 20.68 -10.57
CA LEU A 254 -19.27 20.04 -10.54
C LEU A 254 -19.86 19.84 -11.94
N THR A 255 -19.64 20.79 -12.86
CA THR A 255 -20.18 20.70 -14.23
C THR A 255 -19.47 19.61 -15.05
N CYS A 256 -18.16 19.43 -14.83
CA CYS A 256 -17.38 18.35 -15.43
C CYS A 256 -17.83 16.97 -14.93
N LEU A 257 -18.02 16.81 -13.61
CA LEU A 257 -18.43 15.54 -12.98
C LEU A 257 -19.83 15.08 -13.43
N VAL A 258 -20.76 16.02 -13.67
CA VAL A 258 -22.14 15.71 -14.07
C VAL A 258 -22.24 15.18 -15.52
N ASN A 259 -21.24 15.43 -16.37
CA ASN A 259 -21.23 15.00 -17.78
C ASN A 259 -20.19 13.92 -18.12
N MET A 260 -19.49 13.36 -17.13
CA MET A 260 -18.50 12.30 -17.35
C MET A 260 -19.16 10.98 -17.80
N GLN A 261 -19.15 10.70 -19.11
CA GLN A 261 -19.57 9.42 -19.70
C GLN A 261 -18.51 8.30 -19.58
N ILE A 262 -17.75 8.28 -18.48
CA ILE A 262 -16.65 7.34 -18.25
C ILE A 262 -16.78 6.56 -16.93
N PRO A 263 -17.97 6.03 -16.56
CA PRO A 263 -18.21 5.47 -15.24
C PRO A 263 -17.28 4.29 -14.93
N ARG A 264 -16.53 4.43 -13.83
CA ARG A 264 -15.51 3.51 -13.33
C ARG A 264 -14.45 3.13 -14.36
N SER A 265 -14.05 4.07 -15.20
CA SER A 265 -13.00 3.85 -16.20
C SER A 265 -11.63 3.74 -15.53
N PRO A 266 -10.83 2.71 -15.84
CA PRO A 266 -9.51 2.57 -15.25
C PRO A 266 -8.50 3.57 -15.79
N VAL A 267 -7.69 4.11 -14.89
CA VAL A 267 -6.44 4.83 -15.19
C VAL A 267 -5.30 3.91 -14.80
N TYR A 268 -4.57 3.39 -15.79
CA TYR A 268 -3.45 2.47 -15.57
C TYR A 268 -2.12 3.21 -15.59
N TYR A 269 -1.32 2.98 -14.57
CA TYR A 269 0.09 3.32 -14.53
C TYR A 269 0.95 2.06 -14.56
N PHE A 270 1.74 1.91 -15.62
CA PHE A 270 2.67 0.81 -15.82
C PHE A 270 4.06 1.22 -15.32
N SER A 271 4.70 0.34 -14.54
CA SER A 271 6.12 0.43 -14.18
C SER A 271 6.58 -0.88 -13.56
N ASP A 272 7.81 -1.32 -13.83
CA ASP A 272 8.44 -2.47 -13.18
C ASP A 272 9.06 -2.10 -11.81
N ASP A 273 9.37 -0.83 -11.60
CA ASP A 273 9.92 -0.30 -10.36
C ASP A 273 8.83 -0.03 -9.30
N GLU A 274 8.94 -0.68 -8.13
CA GLU A 274 8.01 -0.52 -7.01
C GLU A 274 8.02 0.90 -6.43
N ASP A 275 9.19 1.52 -6.31
CA ASP A 275 9.32 2.84 -5.71
C ASP A 275 8.73 3.93 -6.63
N ASP A 276 8.82 3.76 -7.95
CA ASP A 276 8.16 4.60 -8.96
C ASP A 276 6.63 4.44 -8.91
N ARG A 277 6.10 3.23 -8.69
CA ARG A 277 4.65 3.01 -8.47
C ARG A 277 4.16 3.62 -7.15
N ASP A 278 4.96 3.56 -6.10
CA ASP A 278 4.65 4.17 -4.80
C ASP A 278 4.67 5.71 -4.87
N GLU A 279 5.62 6.29 -5.61
CA GLU A 279 5.65 7.72 -5.90
C GLU A 279 4.43 8.16 -6.71
N TYR A 280 4.10 7.45 -7.79
CA TYR A 280 2.87 7.69 -8.56
C TYR A 280 1.64 7.65 -7.66
N THR A 281 1.51 6.61 -6.83
CA THR A 281 0.39 6.42 -5.92
C THR A 281 0.23 7.61 -4.97
N ARG A 282 1.32 8.08 -4.35
CA ARG A 282 1.29 9.27 -3.48
C ARG A 282 0.89 10.53 -4.25
N MET A 283 1.46 10.72 -5.43
CA MET A 283 1.19 11.89 -6.27
C MET A 283 -0.27 11.96 -6.74
N VAL A 284 -0.86 10.86 -7.21
CA VAL A 284 -2.22 10.87 -7.76
C VAL A 284 -3.31 10.69 -6.70
N ARG A 285 -2.96 10.40 -5.44
CA ARG A 285 -3.95 10.16 -4.38
C ARG A 285 -5.01 11.26 -4.25
N PRO A 286 -4.67 12.57 -4.25
CA PRO A 286 -5.69 13.63 -4.18
C PRO A 286 -6.61 13.63 -5.41
N ILE A 287 -6.08 13.29 -6.59
CA ILE A 287 -6.83 13.19 -7.85
C ILE A 287 -7.76 11.97 -7.78
N ALA A 288 -7.24 10.82 -7.35
CA ALA A 288 -8.02 9.60 -7.16
C ALA A 288 -9.19 9.83 -6.20
N LYS A 289 -8.97 10.54 -5.09
CA LYS A 289 -10.03 10.97 -4.16
C LYS A 289 -11.09 11.85 -4.84
N ALA A 290 -10.67 12.82 -5.64
CA ALA A 290 -11.57 13.75 -6.33
C ALA A 290 -12.48 13.05 -7.36
N PHE A 291 -11.94 12.03 -8.05
CA PHE A 291 -12.60 11.29 -9.14
C PHE A 291 -13.06 9.88 -8.77
N GLN A 292 -13.03 9.48 -7.49
CA GLN A 292 -13.31 8.11 -7.02
C GLN A 292 -14.67 7.52 -7.43
N GLU A 293 -15.65 8.36 -7.78
CA GLU A 293 -16.96 7.92 -8.28
C GLU A 293 -16.93 7.54 -9.78
N PHE A 294 -15.99 8.10 -10.52
CA PHE A 294 -15.91 8.05 -11.98
C PHE A 294 -14.73 7.22 -12.47
N LEU A 295 -13.62 7.22 -11.74
CA LEU A 295 -12.37 6.58 -12.15
C LEU A 295 -11.90 5.58 -11.11
N VAL A 296 -11.19 4.56 -11.59
CA VAL A 296 -10.46 3.63 -10.73
C VAL A 296 -8.99 3.72 -11.12
N PHE A 297 -8.13 4.15 -10.19
CA PHE A 297 -6.69 4.27 -10.46
C PHE A 297 -6.01 2.94 -10.16
N ALA A 298 -5.09 2.54 -11.03
CA ALA A 298 -4.36 1.29 -10.91
C ALA A 298 -2.88 1.47 -11.18
N THR A 299 -2.05 0.82 -10.37
CA THR A 299 -0.64 0.57 -10.72
C THR A 299 -0.49 -0.85 -11.23
N VAL A 300 0.38 -1.06 -12.22
CA VAL A 300 0.61 -2.36 -12.86
C VAL A 300 2.09 -2.65 -12.81
N ASP A 301 2.46 -3.72 -12.09
CA ASP A 301 3.81 -4.26 -12.13
C ASP A 301 4.04 -4.96 -13.47
N THR A 302 4.88 -4.37 -14.32
CA THR A 302 5.14 -4.92 -15.66
C THR A 302 6.09 -6.11 -15.65
N SER A 303 6.76 -6.40 -14.55
CA SER A 303 7.47 -7.67 -14.35
C SER A 303 6.48 -8.82 -14.17
N GLU A 304 5.34 -8.57 -13.51
CA GLU A 304 4.26 -9.56 -13.37
C GLU A 304 3.33 -9.63 -14.60
N TYR A 305 3.14 -8.50 -15.29
CA TYR A 305 2.25 -8.34 -16.44
C TYR A 305 2.97 -7.84 -17.71
N PRO A 306 3.99 -8.56 -18.22
CA PRO A 306 4.87 -8.05 -19.28
C PRO A 306 4.17 -7.80 -20.62
N HIS A 307 3.03 -8.46 -20.87
CA HIS A 307 2.28 -8.30 -22.11
C HIS A 307 1.32 -7.10 -22.10
N MET A 308 0.94 -6.61 -20.92
CA MET A 308 -0.12 -5.62 -20.79
C MET A 308 0.25 -4.27 -21.42
N PRO A 309 1.43 -3.67 -21.18
CA PRO A 309 1.79 -2.38 -21.80
C PRO A 309 1.63 -2.39 -23.34
N ALA A 310 2.07 -3.47 -23.99
CA ALA A 310 1.97 -3.63 -25.44
C ALA A 310 0.53 -3.74 -25.94
N SER A 311 -0.38 -4.36 -25.17
CA SER A 311 -1.82 -4.39 -25.48
C SER A 311 -2.47 -3.01 -25.36
N PHE A 312 -1.89 -2.11 -24.56
CA PHE A 312 -2.31 -0.72 -24.44
C PHE A 312 -1.51 0.22 -25.35
N GLY A 313 -0.65 -0.29 -26.23
CA GLY A 313 0.08 0.53 -27.21
C GLY A 313 1.40 1.15 -26.73
N PHE A 314 1.89 0.75 -25.56
CA PHE A 314 3.21 1.15 -25.06
C PHE A 314 4.30 0.22 -25.60
N ASN A 315 5.44 0.81 -25.96
CA ASN A 315 6.66 0.07 -26.29
C ASN A 315 7.60 -0.08 -25.08
N ASP A 316 7.35 0.70 -24.03
CA ASP A 316 8.14 0.75 -22.80
C ASP A 316 7.37 0.02 -21.67
N SER A 317 8.08 -0.43 -20.64
CA SER A 317 7.51 -0.98 -19.41
C SER A 317 6.89 0.10 -18.51
N ARG A 318 7.12 1.39 -18.84
CA ARG A 318 6.58 2.55 -18.13
C ARG A 318 5.60 3.36 -18.98
N GLY A 319 4.44 3.72 -18.41
CA GLY A 319 3.45 4.53 -19.12
C GLY A 319 2.15 4.77 -18.35
N LEU A 320 1.42 5.83 -18.71
CA LEU A 320 0.12 6.17 -18.12
C LEU A 320 -0.96 6.26 -19.20
N CYS A 321 -2.10 5.61 -18.97
CA CYS A 321 -3.25 5.72 -19.86
C CYS A 321 -4.58 5.70 -19.12
N LEU A 322 -5.62 6.28 -19.74
CA LEU A 322 -7.01 6.10 -19.35
C LEU A 322 -7.69 5.20 -20.37
N GLN A 323 -8.36 4.15 -19.91
CA GLN A 323 -9.18 3.30 -20.76
C GLN A 323 -10.65 3.48 -20.40
N THR A 324 -11.48 3.84 -21.37
CA THR A 324 -12.92 4.01 -21.17
C THR A 324 -13.61 2.66 -21.05
N ARG A 325 -14.28 2.42 -19.93
CA ARG A 325 -14.86 1.10 -19.60
C ARG A 325 -15.93 0.61 -20.59
N HIS A 326 -16.67 1.51 -21.20
CA HIS A 326 -17.83 1.16 -22.04
C HIS A 326 -17.45 0.63 -23.43
N ASN A 327 -16.32 1.07 -23.99
CA ASN A 327 -15.89 0.69 -25.35
C ASN A 327 -14.40 0.30 -25.44
N GLY A 328 -13.68 0.30 -24.31
CA GLY A 328 -12.27 -0.11 -24.23
C GLY A 328 -11.28 0.86 -24.91
N VAL A 329 -11.72 2.05 -25.28
CA VAL A 329 -10.88 3.04 -25.96
C VAL A 329 -9.80 3.56 -25.02
N VAL A 330 -8.56 3.62 -25.50
CA VAL A 330 -7.39 4.00 -24.72
C VAL A 330 -6.94 5.41 -25.10
N PHE A 331 -6.64 6.23 -24.09
CA PHE A 331 -6.03 7.54 -24.23
C PHE A 331 -4.66 7.51 -23.53
N HIS A 332 -3.60 7.82 -24.25
CA HIS A 332 -2.26 7.90 -23.67
C HIS A 332 -2.03 9.25 -23.02
N TYR A 333 -1.42 9.24 -21.84
CA TYR A 333 -0.87 10.44 -21.25
C TYR A 333 0.30 10.94 -22.11
N PRO A 334 0.30 12.20 -22.57
CA PRO A 334 1.23 12.66 -23.59
C PRO A 334 2.61 13.03 -23.06
N ASN A 335 2.76 13.27 -21.76
CA ASN A 335 4.02 13.76 -21.18
C ASN A 335 4.84 12.59 -20.61
N SER A 336 6.16 12.63 -20.84
CA SER A 336 7.09 11.67 -20.25
C SER A 336 7.29 11.87 -18.74
N VAL A 337 7.12 13.11 -18.27
CA VAL A 337 7.20 13.49 -16.86
C VAL A 337 5.80 13.52 -16.28
N LEU A 338 5.63 12.82 -15.15
CA LEU A 338 4.38 12.80 -14.42
C LEU A 338 4.30 14.00 -13.49
N ALA A 339 3.18 14.72 -13.55
CA ALA A 339 2.85 15.79 -12.62
C ALA A 339 1.36 15.76 -12.33
N ALA A 340 0.99 15.98 -11.06
CA ALA A 340 -0.40 15.82 -10.59
C ALA A 340 -1.39 16.71 -11.36
N ASP A 341 -1.05 17.98 -11.55
CA ASP A 341 -1.85 18.98 -12.30
C ASP A 341 -2.00 18.61 -13.79
N ALA A 342 -0.93 18.09 -14.40
CA ALA A 342 -0.94 17.66 -15.78
C ALA A 342 -1.75 16.36 -15.96
N ILE A 343 -1.69 15.42 -15.02
CA ILE A 343 -2.53 14.21 -15.02
C ILE A 343 -4.00 14.56 -14.85
N GLN A 344 -4.32 15.47 -13.93
CA GLN A 344 -5.68 15.97 -13.75
C GLN A 344 -6.19 16.64 -15.05
N SER A 345 -5.37 17.49 -15.67
CA SER A 345 -5.71 18.15 -16.94
C SER A 345 -5.92 17.15 -18.08
N PHE A 346 -5.11 16.08 -18.13
CA PHE A 346 -5.29 14.98 -19.07
C PHE A 346 -6.64 14.28 -18.87
N ILE A 347 -6.99 13.92 -17.63
CA ILE A 347 -8.28 13.29 -17.30
C ILE A 347 -9.45 14.17 -17.74
N VAL A 348 -9.39 15.47 -17.42
CA VAL A 348 -10.42 16.44 -17.81
C VAL A 348 -10.53 16.50 -19.34
N ALA A 349 -9.41 16.60 -20.06
CA ALA A 349 -9.41 16.66 -21.52
C ALA A 349 -9.99 15.39 -22.18
N VAL A 350 -9.77 14.20 -21.60
CA VAL A 350 -10.45 12.97 -22.04
C VAL A 350 -11.95 13.07 -21.83
N SER A 351 -12.39 13.52 -20.65
CA SER A 351 -13.82 13.62 -20.32
C SER A 351 -14.59 14.63 -21.18
N GLU A 352 -13.89 15.68 -21.65
CA GLU A 352 -14.45 16.70 -22.54
C GLU A 352 -14.37 16.31 -24.02
N GLY A 353 -13.81 15.13 -24.36
CA GLY A 353 -13.63 14.67 -25.74
C GLY A 353 -12.59 15.48 -26.53
N LYS A 354 -11.67 16.18 -25.84
CA LYS A 354 -10.62 17.00 -26.47
C LYS A 354 -9.41 16.20 -26.93
N LEU A 355 -9.22 14.98 -26.41
CA LEU A 355 -8.12 14.11 -26.79
C LEU A 355 -8.56 13.07 -27.81
N GLN A 356 -7.66 12.76 -28.74
CA GLN A 356 -7.86 11.69 -29.71
C GLN A 356 -7.50 10.34 -29.08
N PRO A 357 -8.29 9.28 -29.37
CA PRO A 357 -7.99 7.95 -28.88
C PRO A 357 -6.76 7.37 -29.59
N TRP A 358 -6.09 6.45 -28.90
CA TRP A 358 -5.05 5.63 -29.52
C TRP A 358 -5.63 4.79 -30.67
N THR A 359 -4.96 4.82 -31.82
CA THR A 359 -5.46 4.24 -33.08
C THR A 359 -5.10 2.78 -33.27
N GLY A 360 -4.52 2.12 -32.26
CA GLY A 360 -4.12 0.70 -32.34
C GLY A 360 -2.79 0.45 -33.07
N LYS A 361 -2.21 1.46 -33.73
CA LYS A 361 -0.90 1.35 -34.37
C LYS A 361 0.19 1.68 -33.35
N ARG A 362 1.14 0.76 -33.15
CA ARG A 362 2.41 1.09 -32.47
C ARG A 362 3.11 2.12 -33.35
N GLY A 363 3.57 3.23 -32.78
CA GLY A 363 4.33 4.22 -33.52
C GLY A 363 5.48 3.52 -34.23
N ALA A 364 5.52 3.61 -35.56
CA ALA A 364 6.67 3.20 -36.34
C ALA A 364 7.82 4.09 -35.87
N GLY A 365 8.80 3.51 -35.16
CA GLY A 365 10.11 4.14 -35.09
C GLY A 365 10.55 4.36 -36.53
N ASN A 366 11.01 5.58 -36.84
CA ASN A 366 11.65 5.91 -38.10
C ASN A 366 12.90 5.01 -38.27
N ASN A 367 12.71 3.81 -38.79
CA ASN A 367 13.76 3.07 -39.48
C ASN A 367 13.43 3.18 -40.97
N PRO A 368 14.18 3.98 -41.74
CA PRO A 368 14.10 3.90 -43.19
C PRO A 368 14.71 2.55 -43.57
N HIS A 369 13.85 1.56 -43.83
CA HIS A 369 14.30 0.39 -44.56
C HIS A 369 14.47 0.81 -46.01
N ASP A 370 15.73 0.90 -46.44
CA ASP A 370 16.11 0.91 -47.85
C ASP A 370 15.48 -0.32 -48.53
N GLU A 371 14.64 -0.04 -49.52
CA GLU A 371 14.13 -1.03 -50.47
C GLU A 371 15.27 -1.50 -51.39
N LEU A 372 15.37 -2.82 -51.57
CA LEU A 372 15.96 -3.46 -52.75
C LEU A 372 14.88 -4.28 -53.44
#